data_AF-A0A7L8S8I8-F1
#
_entry.id   AF-A0A7L8S8I8-F1
#
_cell.length_a   1.000
_cell.length_b   1.000
_cell.length_c   1.000
_cell.angle_alpha   90.00
_cell.angle_beta   90.00
_cell.angle_gamma   90.00
#
_symmetry.space_group_name_H-M   'P 1'
#
loop_
_entity.id
_entity.type
_entity.pdbx_description
1 polymer ?
#
loop_
_entity_poly.entity_id
_entity_poly.type
_entity_poly.pdbx_seq_one_letter_code
_entity_poly.pdbx_strand_id
1 'polypeptide(L)'
;MLPASQAVASRVLTVPSHVLEALAQSGPLEGVPDLCGTRLFIGGFVAFFALMAAGLVTAVVLEEDGSNVRGNEAILLLLGLALFGVLGGGIWYLLRQFPRVGEGMLRIDAQGMCWGDPASPQAVAWCEVCRVRVGFHDVKTEFVSSEAIVKRLVFQEVVRGGEPREIRLPLALTVDTGRVLRFRNRAALLRALLLHLATQPQPRLRFDAGVFIDAGIDPQTWAPMLAPRRWMWLSSLAGLLPVLAVIVLWPIGEHIGWMVATMVLAVLAGAGATAWFMHQRYPGLQGVFEFETAAGAAS
;
A
#
# COMPACT_ATOMS: atom_id res chain seq x y z
N MET A 1 -12.37 -19.67 -31.89
CA MET A 1 -11.75 -20.62 -30.94
C MET A 1 -11.20 -19.82 -29.78
N LEU A 2 -11.93 -19.78 -28.65
CA LEU A 2 -11.43 -19.21 -27.40
C LEU A 2 -10.37 -20.17 -26.82
N PRO A 3 -9.21 -19.70 -26.35
CA PRO A 3 -8.24 -20.59 -25.73
C PRO A 3 -8.86 -21.20 -24.47
N ALA A 4 -8.70 -22.51 -24.34
CA ALA A 4 -9.09 -23.26 -23.16
C ALA A 4 -8.52 -22.56 -21.91
N SER A 5 -9.40 -22.25 -20.97
CA SER A 5 -9.05 -21.77 -19.63
C SER A 5 -8.07 -22.80 -19.04
N GLN A 6 -6.77 -22.49 -19.06
CA GLN A 6 -5.81 -23.21 -18.24
C GLN A 6 -6.25 -22.94 -16.80
N ALA A 7 -6.87 -23.95 -16.18
CA ALA A 7 -7.15 -23.93 -14.77
C ALA A 7 -5.80 -23.80 -14.06
N VAL A 8 -5.48 -22.59 -13.58
CA VAL A 8 -4.32 -22.40 -12.73
C VAL A 8 -4.56 -23.27 -11.51
N ALA A 9 -3.71 -24.28 -11.31
CA ALA A 9 -3.87 -25.22 -10.20
C ALA A 9 -3.81 -24.44 -8.88
N SER A 10 -4.94 -24.38 -8.18
CA SER A 10 -5.00 -23.74 -6.86
C SER A 10 -4.40 -24.68 -5.82
N ARG A 11 -3.49 -24.14 -5.00
CA ARG A 11 -2.93 -24.86 -3.87
C ARG A 11 -3.87 -24.66 -2.68
N VAL A 12 -4.57 -25.72 -2.31
CA VAL A 12 -5.41 -25.73 -1.11
C VAL A 12 -4.52 -25.88 0.12
N LEU A 13 -4.60 -24.92 1.03
CA LEU A 13 -3.90 -24.92 2.32
C LEU A 13 -4.92 -25.03 3.45
N THR A 14 -4.57 -25.75 4.51
CA THR A 14 -5.39 -25.82 5.71
C THR A 14 -5.05 -24.66 6.64
N VAL A 15 -6.07 -23.96 7.15
CA VAL A 15 -5.86 -22.96 8.19
C VAL A 15 -5.62 -23.70 9.52
N PRO A 16 -4.52 -23.43 10.23
CA PRO A 16 -4.23 -24.13 11.49
C PRO A 16 -5.31 -23.86 12.55
N SER A 17 -5.73 -24.90 13.30
CA SER A 17 -6.80 -24.79 14.30
C SER A 17 -6.53 -23.74 15.37
N HIS A 18 -5.30 -23.68 15.89
CA HIS A 18 -4.89 -22.68 16.88
C HIS A 18 -5.05 -21.23 16.39
N VAL A 19 -4.97 -21.00 15.07
CA VAL A 19 -5.18 -19.67 14.47
C VAL A 19 -6.67 -19.34 14.41
N LEU A 20 -7.51 -20.33 14.10
CA LEU A 20 -8.97 -20.19 14.11
C LEU A 20 -9.50 -19.95 15.53
N GLU A 21 -8.99 -20.72 16.51
CA GLU A 21 -9.31 -20.54 17.93
C GLU A 21 -8.90 -19.13 18.41
N ALA A 22 -7.69 -18.68 18.07
CA ALA A 22 -7.23 -17.35 18.42
C ALA A 22 -8.10 -16.25 17.76
N LEU A 23 -8.54 -16.44 16.51
CA LEU A 23 -9.45 -15.52 15.83
C LEU A 23 -10.79 -15.46 16.55
N ALA A 24 -11.39 -16.62 16.86
CA ALA A 24 -12.67 -16.72 17.56
C ALA A 24 -12.62 -16.08 18.96
N GLN A 25 -11.50 -16.23 19.68
CA GLN A 25 -11.30 -15.66 21.01
C GLN A 25 -10.95 -14.17 21.01
N SER A 26 -10.44 -13.63 19.90
CA SER A 26 -9.89 -12.26 19.84
C SER A 26 -10.93 -11.14 19.97
N GLY A 27 -12.23 -11.45 19.87
CA GLY A 27 -13.29 -10.45 19.94
C GLY A 27 -13.21 -9.42 18.80
N PRO A 28 -13.94 -8.30 18.89
CA PRO A 28 -13.83 -7.23 17.91
C PRO A 28 -12.45 -6.56 17.98
N LEU A 29 -11.71 -6.57 16.88
CA LEU A 29 -10.44 -5.87 16.74
C LEU A 29 -10.67 -4.44 16.25
N GLU A 30 -10.27 -3.48 17.07
CA GLU A 30 -10.32 -2.06 16.74
C GLU A 30 -8.93 -1.54 16.34
N GLY A 31 -8.88 -0.69 15.31
CA GLY A 31 -7.66 -0.04 14.88
C GLY A 31 -7.20 0.99 15.90
N VAL A 32 -5.97 0.84 16.40
CA VAL A 32 -5.37 1.77 17.37
C VAL A 32 -4.55 2.81 16.60
N PRO A 33 -5.04 4.05 16.43
CA PRO A 33 -4.35 5.06 15.63
C PRO A 33 -3.05 5.49 16.31
N ASP A 34 -1.98 5.64 15.54
CA ASP A 34 -0.74 6.25 16.02
C ASP A 34 -0.87 7.78 16.03
N LEU A 35 -1.42 8.30 17.14
CA LEU A 35 -1.61 9.74 17.33
C LEU A 35 -0.28 10.50 17.29
N CYS A 36 0.78 9.93 17.89
CA CYS A 36 2.09 10.58 17.94
C CYS A 36 2.68 10.71 16.54
N GLY A 37 2.73 9.59 15.79
CA GLY A 37 3.22 9.60 14.42
C GLY A 37 2.41 10.51 13.49
N THR A 38 1.07 10.50 13.63
CA THR A 38 0.19 11.34 12.80
C THR A 38 0.35 12.83 13.12
N ARG A 39 0.44 13.20 14.41
CA ARG A 39 0.67 14.61 14.82
C ARG A 39 2.05 15.09 14.40
N LEU A 40 3.10 14.27 14.53
CA LEU A 40 4.45 14.61 14.06
C LEU A 40 4.49 14.79 12.55
N PHE A 41 3.77 13.97 11.80
CA PHE A 41 3.68 14.11 10.35
C PHE A 41 3.00 15.43 9.96
N ILE A 42 1.80 15.71 10.48
CA ILE A 42 1.07 16.96 10.19
C ILE A 42 1.87 18.18 10.66
N GLY A 43 2.39 18.14 11.89
CA GLY A 43 3.23 19.20 12.44
C GLY A 43 4.51 19.42 11.63
N GLY A 44 5.13 18.36 11.13
CA GLY A 44 6.27 18.42 10.24
C GLY A 44 5.95 19.10 8.91
N PHE A 45 4.80 18.82 8.31
CA PHE A 45 4.34 19.53 7.11
C PHE A 45 4.05 21.01 7.38
N VAL A 46 3.40 21.33 8.51
CA VAL A 46 3.17 22.72 8.90
C VAL A 46 4.50 23.46 9.08
N ALA A 47 5.46 22.86 9.79
CA ALA A 47 6.79 23.43 9.97
C ALA A 47 7.53 23.60 8.63
N PHE A 48 7.44 22.61 7.73
CA PHE A 48 8.02 22.69 6.39
C PHE A 48 7.44 23.86 5.58
N PHE A 49 6.12 23.99 5.53
CA PHE A 49 5.47 25.11 4.83
C PHE A 49 5.80 26.47 5.47
N ALA A 50 5.87 26.54 6.80
CA ALA A 50 6.26 27.75 7.51
C ALA A 50 7.72 28.15 7.23
N LEU A 51 8.64 27.17 7.20
CA LEU A 51 10.04 27.39 6.84
C LEU A 51 10.20 27.84 5.39
N MET A 52 9.45 27.24 4.45
CA MET A 52 9.43 27.66 3.05
C MET A 52 8.91 29.11 2.91
N ALA A 53 7.85 29.45 3.63
CA ALA A 53 7.32 30.82 3.66
C ALA A 53 8.34 31.81 4.23
N ALA A 54 8.98 31.47 5.36
CA ALA A 54 10.00 32.31 5.98
C ALA A 54 11.25 32.48 5.09
N GLY A 55 11.69 31.41 4.44
CA GLY A 55 12.81 31.43 3.48
C GLY A 55 12.50 32.31 2.27
N LEU A 56 11.28 32.24 1.74
CA LEU A 56 10.83 33.10 0.65
C LEU A 56 10.82 34.59 1.06
N VAL A 57 10.25 34.91 2.22
CA VAL A 57 10.24 36.29 2.74
C VAL A 57 11.65 36.81 2.93
N THR A 58 12.54 35.98 3.48
CA THR A 58 13.96 36.35 3.69
C THR A 58 14.67 36.58 2.36
N ALA A 59 14.45 35.73 1.35
CA ALA A 59 15.03 35.88 0.02
C ALA A 59 14.58 37.19 -0.65
N VAL A 60 13.29 37.54 -0.54
CA VAL A 60 12.75 38.81 -1.08
C VAL A 60 13.34 40.03 -0.36
N VAL A 61 13.53 39.96 0.96
CA VAL A 61 14.07 41.08 1.75
C VAL A 61 15.57 41.30 1.50
N LEU A 62 16.32 40.24 1.19
CA LEU A 62 17.78 40.29 1.00
C LEU A 62 18.21 40.58 -0.46
N GLU A 63 17.29 40.61 -1.41
CA GLU A 63 17.60 40.87 -2.82
C GLU A 63 17.77 42.38 -3.06
N GLU A 64 18.99 42.88 -2.85
CA GLU A 64 19.33 44.32 -2.98
C GLU A 64 19.50 44.79 -4.44
N ASP A 65 19.76 43.88 -5.39
CA ASP A 65 19.97 44.21 -6.81
C ASP A 65 18.69 43.99 -7.64
N GLY A 66 17.78 44.98 -7.61
CA GLY A 66 16.51 44.99 -8.35
C GLY A 66 16.60 45.05 -9.88
N SER A 67 17.70 44.61 -10.51
CA SER A 67 17.89 44.70 -11.97
C SER A 67 17.00 43.73 -12.74
N ASN A 68 16.67 42.57 -12.16
CA ASN A 68 15.75 41.57 -12.76
C ASN A 68 14.26 41.84 -12.44
N VAL A 69 13.99 42.72 -11.47
CA VAL A 69 12.64 43.05 -10.99
C VAL A 69 12.01 44.16 -11.86
N ARG A 70 12.81 45.11 -12.35
CA ARG A 70 12.36 46.22 -13.20
C ARG A 70 11.81 45.70 -14.53
N GLY A 71 10.48 45.71 -14.66
CA GLY A 71 9.74 45.29 -15.86
C GLY A 71 8.79 44.10 -15.64
N ASN A 72 9.00 43.31 -14.58
CA ASN A 72 8.22 42.11 -14.27
C ASN A 72 7.52 42.16 -12.89
N GLU A 73 7.42 43.34 -12.27
CA GLU A 73 6.88 43.56 -10.92
C GLU A 73 5.48 42.95 -10.74
N ALA A 74 4.60 43.10 -11.74
CA ALA A 74 3.26 42.53 -11.70
C ALA A 74 3.27 40.99 -11.71
N ILE A 75 4.18 40.36 -12.45
CA ILE A 75 4.32 38.90 -12.52
C ILE A 75 4.87 38.36 -11.20
N LEU A 76 5.87 39.02 -10.63
CA LEU A 76 6.47 38.66 -9.35
C LEU A 76 5.47 38.83 -8.19
N LEU A 77 4.67 39.89 -8.20
CA LEU A 77 3.62 40.13 -7.22
C LEU A 77 2.51 39.07 -7.32
N LEU A 78 2.08 38.72 -8.53
CA LEU A 78 1.11 37.64 -8.75
C LEU A 78 1.65 36.28 -8.29
N LEU A 79 2.92 35.98 -8.59
CA LEU A 79 3.57 34.75 -8.16
C LEU A 79 3.71 34.68 -6.63
N GLY A 80 4.10 35.79 -5.99
CA GLY A 80 4.19 35.91 -4.54
C GLY A 80 2.83 35.73 -3.86
N LEU A 81 1.78 36.34 -4.41
CA LEU A 81 0.41 36.21 -3.89
C LEU A 81 -0.14 34.78 -4.08
N ALA A 82 0.13 34.16 -5.23
CA ALA A 82 -0.22 32.76 -5.47
C ALA A 82 0.51 31.83 -4.49
N LEU A 83 1.80 32.04 -4.27
CA LEU A 83 2.60 31.22 -3.36
C LEU A 83 2.17 31.42 -1.90
N PHE A 84 1.90 32.66 -1.48
CA PHE A 84 1.34 32.95 -0.16
C PHE A 84 -0.02 32.27 0.04
N GLY A 85 -0.90 32.34 -0.96
CA GLY A 85 -2.20 31.66 -0.94
C GLY A 85 -2.07 30.14 -0.82
N VAL A 86 -1.14 29.53 -1.55
CA VAL A 86 -0.87 28.07 -1.50
C VAL A 86 -0.28 27.67 -0.15
N LEU A 87 0.75 28.37 0.33
CA LEU A 87 1.41 28.07 1.60
C LEU A 87 0.48 28.31 2.80
N GLY A 88 -0.17 29.47 2.83
CA GLY A 88 -1.12 29.84 3.89
C GLY A 88 -2.36 28.94 3.89
N GLY A 89 -2.92 28.66 2.71
CA GLY A 89 -4.03 27.72 2.55
C GLY A 89 -3.67 26.29 2.97
N GLY A 90 -2.46 25.83 2.62
CA GLY A 90 -1.93 24.53 3.04
C GLY A 90 -1.76 24.42 4.55
N ILE A 91 -1.15 25.42 5.18
CA ILE A 91 -1.00 25.50 6.65
C ILE A 91 -2.37 25.50 7.32
N TRP A 92 -3.29 26.37 6.87
CA TRP A 92 -4.65 26.45 7.40
C TRP A 92 -5.39 25.11 7.30
N TYR A 93 -5.32 24.45 6.15
CA TYR A 93 -5.91 23.14 5.93
C TYR A 93 -5.35 22.09 6.90
N LEU A 94 -4.02 22.02 7.07
CA LEU A 94 -3.38 21.07 7.97
C LEU A 94 -3.72 21.33 9.44
N LEU A 95 -3.75 22.59 9.86
CA LEU A 95 -4.18 22.97 11.21
C LEU A 95 -5.63 22.58 11.48
N ARG A 96 -6.50 22.67 10.47
CA ARG A 96 -7.89 22.22 10.58
C ARG A 96 -8.02 20.68 10.70
N GLN A 97 -7.05 19.93 10.19
CA GLN A 97 -7.02 18.46 10.34
C GLN A 97 -6.45 18.01 11.68
N PHE A 98 -5.58 18.81 12.31
CA PHE A 98 -4.95 18.49 13.60
C PHE A 98 -5.91 18.05 14.72
N PRO A 99 -7.07 18.71 14.96
CA PRO A 99 -8.02 18.26 15.99
C PRO A 99 -8.72 16.94 15.62
N ARG A 100 -8.76 16.58 14.34
CA ARG A 100 -9.41 15.35 13.83
C ARG A 100 -8.48 14.13 13.87
N VAL A 101 -7.26 14.30 14.35
CA VAL A 101 -6.28 13.21 14.44
C VAL A 101 -6.77 12.14 15.40
N GLY A 102 -6.87 10.91 14.90
CA GLY A 102 -7.36 9.76 15.64
C GLY A 102 -8.82 9.39 15.37
N GLU A 103 -9.57 10.22 14.64
CA GLU A 103 -10.98 9.96 14.33
C GLU A 103 -11.20 8.87 13.26
N GLY A 104 -10.15 8.28 12.69
CA GLY A 104 -10.31 7.21 11.70
C GLY A 104 -10.77 5.90 12.34
N MET A 105 -11.91 5.38 11.88
CA MET A 105 -12.44 4.10 12.35
C MET A 105 -11.92 2.97 11.46
N LEU A 106 -11.46 1.88 12.08
CA LEU A 106 -11.30 0.58 11.46
C LEU A 106 -11.64 -0.46 12.52
N ARG A 107 -12.64 -1.29 12.27
CA ARG A 107 -13.03 -2.38 13.17
C ARG A 107 -13.33 -3.62 12.35
N ILE A 108 -12.86 -4.74 12.85
CA ILE A 108 -12.99 -6.07 12.26
C ILE A 108 -13.56 -6.97 13.35
N ASP A 109 -14.66 -7.64 13.08
CA ASP A 109 -15.26 -8.61 13.99
C ASP A 109 -15.75 -9.85 13.23
N ALA A 110 -16.47 -10.74 13.92
CA ALA A 110 -16.95 -11.98 13.32
C ALA A 110 -18.04 -11.79 12.24
N GLN A 111 -18.68 -10.61 12.17
CA GLN A 111 -19.74 -10.32 11.22
C GLN A 111 -19.23 -9.58 9.99
N GLY A 112 -18.25 -8.71 10.17
CA GLY A 112 -17.76 -7.89 9.09
C GLY A 112 -16.57 -7.00 9.45
N MET A 113 -16.33 -6.05 8.57
CA MET A 113 -15.39 -4.96 8.78
C MET A 113 -16.05 -3.63 8.47
N CYS A 114 -15.77 -2.63 9.30
CA CYS A 114 -16.16 -1.25 9.06
C CYS A 114 -14.95 -0.32 9.11
N TRP A 115 -14.91 0.68 8.22
CA TRP A 115 -13.78 1.59 8.11
C TRP A 115 -14.18 2.97 7.56
N GLY A 116 -13.32 3.97 7.78
CA GLY A 116 -13.49 5.31 7.23
C GLY A 116 -13.90 6.36 8.25
N ASP A 117 -14.64 7.36 7.78
CA ASP A 117 -15.13 8.47 8.60
C ASP A 117 -16.24 7.95 9.53
N PRO A 118 -16.19 8.20 10.85
CA PRO A 118 -17.28 7.88 11.76
C PRO A 118 -18.63 8.48 11.33
N ALA A 119 -18.61 9.62 10.62
CA ALA A 119 -19.83 10.26 10.11
C ALA A 119 -20.41 9.56 8.86
N SER A 120 -19.60 8.78 8.15
CA SER A 120 -20.00 8.06 6.93
C SER A 120 -19.21 6.75 6.79
N PRO A 121 -19.42 5.79 7.71
CA PRO A 121 -18.63 4.56 7.75
C PRO A 121 -18.94 3.70 6.52
N GLN A 122 -17.90 3.12 5.95
CA GLN A 122 -18.02 2.03 4.99
C GLN A 122 -18.02 0.73 5.76
N ALA A 123 -18.82 -0.24 5.34
CA ALA A 123 -18.89 -1.55 5.98
C ALA A 123 -19.04 -2.64 4.93
N VAL A 124 -18.49 -3.80 5.25
CA VAL A 124 -18.60 -5.05 4.49
C VAL A 124 -19.00 -6.14 5.47
N ALA A 125 -20.06 -6.87 5.18
CA ALA A 125 -20.38 -8.09 5.89
C ALA A 125 -19.63 -9.27 5.26
N TRP A 126 -19.06 -10.14 6.08
CA TRP A 126 -18.32 -11.31 5.59
C TRP A 126 -19.16 -12.21 4.71
N CYS A 127 -20.43 -12.41 5.06
CA CYS A 127 -21.37 -13.22 4.28
C CYS A 127 -21.73 -12.63 2.91
N GLU A 128 -21.43 -11.35 2.67
CA GLU A 128 -21.64 -10.69 1.38
C GLU A 128 -20.39 -10.76 0.50
N VAL A 129 -19.22 -11.13 1.04
CA VAL A 129 -18.01 -11.33 0.26
C VAL A 129 -18.18 -12.54 -0.65
N CYS A 130 -17.91 -12.37 -1.93
CA CYS A 130 -18.18 -13.39 -2.94
C CYS A 130 -17.00 -13.67 -3.85
N ARG A 131 -17.02 -14.85 -4.46
CA ARG A 131 -16.10 -15.24 -5.53
C ARG A 131 -16.34 -14.42 -6.79
N VAL A 132 -15.27 -13.99 -7.44
CA VAL A 132 -15.32 -13.27 -8.71
C VAL A 132 -15.68 -14.23 -9.82
N ARG A 133 -16.72 -13.89 -10.61
CA ARG A 133 -17.20 -14.74 -11.71
C ARG A 133 -16.17 -14.89 -12.84
N VAL A 134 -15.37 -13.85 -13.09
CA VAL A 134 -14.40 -13.79 -14.19
C VAL A 134 -13.03 -13.44 -13.64
N GLY A 135 -12.04 -14.30 -13.90
CA GLY A 135 -10.66 -14.09 -13.49
C GLY A 135 -10.08 -15.25 -12.67
N PHE A 136 -8.78 -15.17 -12.42
CA PHE A 136 -8.01 -16.22 -11.75
C PHE A 136 -7.94 -16.05 -10.22
N HIS A 137 -8.13 -14.84 -9.73
CA HIS A 137 -7.99 -14.48 -8.31
C HIS A 137 -9.22 -13.68 -7.85
N ASP A 138 -9.71 -13.99 -6.66
CA ASP A 138 -10.81 -13.28 -6.02
C ASP A 138 -10.31 -12.23 -5.03
N VAL A 139 -9.17 -12.50 -4.39
CA VAL A 139 -8.45 -11.57 -3.53
C VAL A 139 -7.08 -11.32 -4.14
N LYS A 140 -6.81 -10.06 -4.49
CA LYS A 140 -5.56 -9.65 -5.13
C LYS A 140 -5.07 -8.31 -4.61
N THR A 141 -3.85 -7.97 -4.98
CA THR A 141 -3.30 -6.63 -4.71
C THR A 141 -3.04 -5.88 -6.00
N GLU A 142 -3.43 -4.61 -6.05
CA GLU A 142 -3.27 -3.77 -7.24
C GLU A 142 -2.63 -2.44 -6.88
N PHE A 143 -1.83 -1.90 -7.80
CA PHE A 143 -1.37 -0.52 -7.72
C PHE A 143 -2.39 0.38 -8.39
N VAL A 144 -2.81 1.45 -7.72
CA VAL A 144 -3.61 2.50 -8.36
C VAL A 144 -2.65 3.42 -9.11
N SER A 145 -2.80 3.48 -10.44
CA SER A 145 -1.89 4.24 -11.30
C SER A 145 -2.11 5.75 -11.26
N SER A 146 -3.23 6.24 -10.72
CA SER A 146 -3.65 7.64 -10.89
C SER A 146 -3.46 8.56 -9.68
N GLU A 147 -3.42 8.05 -8.44
CA GLU A 147 -3.53 8.93 -7.25
C GLU A 147 -2.43 8.74 -6.19
N ALA A 148 -1.82 7.55 -6.09
CA ALA A 148 -0.65 7.28 -5.26
C ALA A 148 -0.12 5.87 -5.53
N ILE A 149 1.20 5.64 -5.36
CA ILE A 149 1.80 4.29 -5.35
C ILE A 149 1.42 3.57 -4.04
N VAL A 150 0.12 3.44 -3.77
CA VAL A 150 -0.43 2.71 -2.64
C VAL A 150 -1.03 1.43 -3.18
N LYS A 151 -0.43 0.31 -2.76
CA LYS A 151 -0.96 -1.01 -3.08
C LYS A 151 -2.28 -1.21 -2.33
N ARG A 152 -3.35 -1.54 -3.06
CA ARG A 152 -4.69 -1.79 -2.51
C ARG A 152 -4.99 -3.28 -2.53
N LEU A 153 -5.58 -3.79 -1.46
CA LEU A 153 -6.23 -5.08 -1.41
C LEU A 153 -7.60 -4.96 -2.10
N VAL A 154 -7.87 -5.88 -3.02
CA VAL A 154 -9.07 -5.88 -3.85
C VAL A 154 -9.80 -7.20 -3.67
N PHE A 155 -11.10 -7.12 -3.40
CA PHE A 155 -12.02 -8.26 -3.35
C PHE A 155 -13.44 -7.80 -3.72
N GLN A 156 -14.39 -8.72 -3.88
CA GLN A 156 -15.78 -8.39 -4.26
C GLN A 156 -16.77 -8.70 -3.14
N GLU A 157 -17.79 -7.85 -3.05
CA GLU A 157 -18.99 -8.07 -2.26
C GLU A 157 -20.23 -8.11 -3.18
N VAL A 158 -21.24 -8.86 -2.80
CA VAL A 158 -22.57 -8.84 -3.39
C VAL A 158 -23.55 -8.59 -2.26
N VAL A 159 -23.99 -7.34 -2.14
CA VAL A 159 -25.10 -6.96 -1.27
C VAL A 159 -26.35 -7.67 -1.81
N ARG A 160 -27.16 -8.28 -0.93
CA ARG A 160 -28.28 -9.18 -1.32
C ARG A 160 -29.09 -8.69 -2.53
N GLY A 161 -28.99 -9.41 -3.64
CA GLY A 161 -29.73 -9.14 -4.89
C GLY A 161 -29.16 -8.03 -5.78
N GLY A 162 -28.05 -7.43 -5.38
CA GLY A 162 -27.34 -6.40 -6.14
C GLY A 162 -26.27 -6.96 -7.09
N GLU A 163 -25.73 -6.06 -7.90
CA GLU A 163 -24.55 -6.35 -8.72
C GLU A 163 -23.29 -6.47 -7.85
N PRO A 164 -22.31 -7.32 -8.24
CA PRO A 164 -21.03 -7.41 -7.54
C PRO A 164 -20.32 -6.07 -7.50
N ARG A 165 -19.97 -5.62 -6.31
CA ARG A 165 -19.21 -4.40 -6.06
C ARG A 165 -17.79 -4.75 -5.66
N GLU A 166 -16.83 -4.04 -6.26
CA GLU A 166 -15.43 -4.19 -5.92
C GLU A 166 -15.07 -3.32 -4.71
N ILE A 167 -14.55 -3.95 -3.66
CA ILE A 167 -13.99 -3.28 -2.48
C ILE A 167 -12.50 -3.12 -2.68
N ARG A 168 -12.02 -1.89 -2.53
CA ARG A 168 -10.60 -1.51 -2.66
C ARG A 168 -10.12 -0.89 -1.37
N LEU A 169 -9.37 -1.65 -0.58
CA LEU A 169 -8.83 -1.20 0.70
C LEU A 169 -7.32 -0.93 0.59
N PRO A 170 -6.80 0.23 1.00
CA PRO A 170 -5.36 0.44 1.09
C PRO A 170 -4.71 -0.65 1.94
N LEU A 171 -3.68 -1.34 1.43
CA LEU A 171 -3.03 -2.42 2.18
C LEU A 171 -2.24 -1.90 3.41
N ALA A 172 -1.91 -0.61 3.40
CA ALA A 172 -1.39 0.09 4.57
C ALA A 172 -2.46 0.32 5.66
N LEU A 173 -3.74 0.09 5.33
CA LEU A 173 -4.93 0.40 6.12
C LEU A 173 -5.04 1.91 6.42
N THR A 174 -4.47 2.75 5.55
CA THR A 174 -4.50 4.21 5.64
C THR A 174 -5.69 4.74 4.87
N VAL A 175 -6.85 4.84 5.52
CA VAL A 175 -8.09 5.30 4.86
C VAL A 175 -8.09 6.83 4.68
N ASP A 176 -7.59 7.56 5.67
CA ASP A 176 -7.47 9.02 5.65
C ASP A 176 -6.15 9.42 6.34
N THR A 177 -5.14 9.79 5.55
CA THR A 177 -3.82 10.20 6.06
C THR A 177 -3.85 11.49 6.89
N GLY A 178 -4.88 12.32 6.73
CA GLY A 178 -5.08 13.52 7.53
C GLY A 178 -5.57 13.22 8.95
N ARG A 179 -6.25 12.09 9.16
CA ARG A 179 -6.77 11.69 10.48
C ARG A 179 -5.94 10.57 11.12
N VAL A 180 -5.51 9.58 10.34
CA VAL A 180 -4.75 8.42 10.82
C VAL A 180 -3.68 8.06 9.80
N LEU A 181 -2.43 8.38 10.12
CA LEU A 181 -1.28 8.03 9.28
C LEU A 181 -1.03 6.52 9.27
N ARG A 182 -1.20 5.86 10.42
CA ARG A 182 -1.02 4.40 10.57
C ARG A 182 -1.73 3.88 11.82
N PHE A 183 -2.10 2.62 11.79
CA PHE A 183 -2.55 1.88 12.96
C PHE A 183 -1.37 1.13 13.61
N ARG A 184 -1.22 1.23 14.94
CA ARG A 184 -0.13 0.54 15.68
C ARG A 184 -0.27 -0.97 15.61
N ASN A 185 -1.50 -1.46 15.65
CA ASN A 185 -1.87 -2.88 15.54
C ASN A 185 -2.16 -3.31 14.08
N ARG A 186 -1.64 -2.59 13.08
CA ARG A 186 -1.84 -2.89 11.65
C ARG A 186 -1.63 -4.35 11.29
N ALA A 187 -0.58 -5.00 11.82
CA ALA A 187 -0.28 -6.39 11.50
C ALA A 187 -1.40 -7.34 11.98
N ALA A 188 -1.96 -7.08 13.17
CA ALA A 188 -3.08 -7.85 13.70
C ALA A 188 -4.35 -7.62 12.88
N LEU A 189 -4.67 -6.36 12.55
CA LEU A 189 -5.83 -6.02 11.70
C LEU A 189 -5.74 -6.68 10.33
N LEU A 190 -4.59 -6.60 9.67
CA LEU A 190 -4.41 -7.19 8.34
C LEU A 190 -4.46 -8.71 8.38
N ARG A 191 -3.91 -9.34 9.43
CA ARG A 191 -4.02 -10.78 9.64
C ARG A 191 -5.47 -11.19 9.86
N ALA A 192 -6.21 -10.49 10.71
CA ALA A 192 -7.63 -10.77 10.97
C ALA A 192 -8.46 -10.61 9.69
N LEU A 193 -8.25 -9.54 8.92
CA LEU A 193 -8.91 -9.33 7.62
C LEU A 193 -8.67 -10.50 6.66
N LEU A 194 -7.40 -10.87 6.45
CA LEU A 194 -7.06 -11.97 5.55
C LEU A 194 -7.56 -13.32 6.05
N LEU A 195 -7.56 -13.55 7.37
CA LEU A 195 -8.14 -14.75 7.97
C LEU A 195 -9.64 -14.83 7.72
N HIS A 196 -10.40 -13.77 8.00
CA HIS A 196 -11.84 -13.75 7.72
C HIS A 196 -12.15 -13.99 6.25
N LEU A 197 -11.36 -13.43 5.33
CA LEU A 197 -11.48 -13.71 3.89
C LEU A 197 -11.11 -15.16 3.57
N ALA A 198 -10.11 -15.75 4.22
CA ALA A 198 -9.67 -17.12 4.00
C ALA A 198 -10.65 -18.17 4.58
N THR A 199 -11.39 -17.82 5.63
CA THR A 199 -12.37 -18.69 6.28
C THR A 199 -13.78 -18.56 5.71
N GLN A 200 -13.96 -17.87 4.57
CA GLN A 200 -15.28 -17.74 3.96
C GLN A 200 -15.89 -19.12 3.65
N PRO A 201 -17.20 -19.32 3.90
CA PRO A 201 -17.87 -20.56 3.54
C PRO A 201 -17.86 -20.76 2.02
N GLN A 202 -18.13 -21.99 1.58
CA GLN A 202 -18.08 -22.31 0.14
C GLN A 202 -18.99 -21.38 -0.69
N PRO A 203 -18.52 -20.87 -1.86
CA PRO A 203 -17.25 -21.19 -2.52
C PRO A 203 -16.03 -20.48 -1.91
N ARG A 204 -14.93 -21.22 -1.75
CA ARG A 204 -13.64 -20.70 -1.26
C ARG A 204 -13.11 -19.60 -2.17
N LEU A 205 -12.58 -18.53 -1.57
CA LEU A 205 -11.91 -17.45 -2.28
C LEU A 205 -10.51 -17.88 -2.74
N ARG A 206 -10.16 -17.50 -3.96
CA ARG A 206 -8.83 -17.67 -4.55
C ARG A 206 -7.97 -16.44 -4.27
N PHE A 207 -6.89 -16.63 -3.54
CA PHE A 207 -5.93 -15.59 -3.22
C PHE A 207 -4.77 -15.63 -4.20
N ASP A 208 -4.40 -14.46 -4.72
CA ASP A 208 -3.09 -14.27 -5.34
C ASP A 208 -1.99 -14.37 -4.26
N ALA A 209 -0.94 -15.14 -4.52
CA ALA A 209 0.21 -15.26 -3.63
C ALA A 209 0.85 -13.91 -3.30
N GLY A 210 0.78 -12.94 -4.22
CA GLY A 210 1.23 -11.57 -4.01
C GLY A 210 0.64 -10.93 -2.75
N VAL A 211 -0.63 -11.20 -2.43
CA VAL A 211 -1.33 -10.67 -1.25
C VAL A 211 -0.57 -10.96 0.04
N PHE A 212 -0.06 -12.18 0.20
CA PHE A 212 0.66 -12.64 1.39
C PHE A 212 2.05 -12.01 1.49
N ILE A 213 2.76 -11.89 0.36
CA ILE A 213 4.06 -11.21 0.28
C ILE A 213 3.90 -9.74 0.67
N ASP A 214 2.88 -9.06 0.15
CA ASP A 214 2.67 -7.66 0.43
C ASP A 214 2.15 -7.39 1.84
N ALA A 215 1.35 -8.31 2.38
CA ALA A 215 0.90 -8.28 3.76
C ALA A 215 2.03 -8.60 4.73
N GLY A 216 3.03 -9.37 4.29
CA GLY A 216 4.11 -9.88 5.11
C GLY A 216 3.65 -10.98 6.06
N ILE A 217 2.77 -11.86 5.59
CA ILE A 217 2.19 -12.96 6.37
C ILE A 217 2.44 -14.26 5.61
N ASP A 218 2.95 -15.27 6.29
CA ASP A 218 3.13 -16.60 5.70
C ASP A 218 1.76 -17.29 5.58
N PRO A 219 1.31 -17.70 4.38
CA PRO A 219 -0.01 -18.31 4.19
C PRO A 219 -0.15 -19.69 4.87
N GLN A 220 0.95 -20.37 5.18
CA GLN A 220 0.90 -21.69 5.86
C GLN A 220 0.78 -21.54 7.37
N THR A 221 1.59 -20.67 7.97
CA THR A 221 1.68 -20.52 9.43
C THR A 221 0.84 -19.37 9.97
N TRP A 222 0.43 -18.43 9.11
CA TRP A 222 -0.17 -17.14 9.48
C TRP A 222 0.70 -16.28 10.40
N ALA A 223 1.99 -16.59 10.50
CA ALA A 223 2.97 -15.83 11.24
C ALA A 223 3.49 -14.64 10.41
N PRO A 224 3.97 -13.56 11.05
CA PRO A 224 4.61 -12.46 10.34
C PRO A 224 5.90 -12.95 9.67
N MET A 225 6.03 -12.66 8.38
CA MET A 225 7.25 -12.91 7.63
C MET A 225 8.32 -11.88 7.97
N LEU A 226 9.58 -12.29 7.88
CA LEU A 226 10.74 -11.40 8.04
C LEU A 226 10.82 -10.40 6.87
N ALA A 227 10.10 -9.28 7.03
CA ALA A 227 10.15 -8.05 6.23
C ALA A 227 10.35 -8.26 4.71
N PRO A 228 9.44 -8.96 4.00
CA PRO A 228 9.58 -9.26 2.57
C PRO A 228 9.77 -8.00 1.71
N ARG A 229 9.08 -6.90 2.05
CA ARG A 229 9.26 -5.63 1.35
C ARG A 229 10.66 -5.05 1.50
N ARG A 230 11.28 -5.15 2.67
CA ARG A 230 12.65 -4.63 2.87
C ARG A 230 13.63 -5.40 2.01
N TRP A 231 13.48 -6.72 1.96
CA TRP A 231 14.29 -7.56 1.09
C TRP A 231 14.05 -7.23 -0.38
N MET A 232 12.80 -6.92 -0.78
CA MET A 232 12.49 -6.51 -2.15
C MET A 232 13.18 -5.21 -2.53
N TRP A 233 13.12 -4.21 -1.66
CA TRP A 233 13.84 -2.95 -1.87
C TRP A 233 15.36 -3.16 -1.91
N LEU A 234 15.92 -3.93 -0.96
CA LEU A 234 17.35 -4.22 -0.94
C LEU A 234 17.79 -4.98 -2.19
N SER A 235 17.02 -5.96 -2.66
CA SER A 235 17.34 -6.69 -3.89
C SER A 235 17.23 -5.80 -5.13
N SER A 236 16.21 -4.94 -5.22
CA SER A 236 16.10 -3.98 -6.32
C SER A 236 17.24 -2.96 -6.30
N LEU A 237 17.63 -2.46 -5.12
CA LEU A 237 18.75 -1.54 -4.97
C LEU A 237 20.08 -2.21 -5.35
N ALA A 238 20.29 -3.46 -4.93
CA ALA A 238 21.46 -4.25 -5.31
C ALA A 238 21.48 -4.53 -6.81
N GLY A 239 20.34 -4.82 -7.43
CA GLY A 239 20.20 -5.01 -8.88
C GLY A 239 20.48 -3.74 -9.70
N LEU A 240 20.40 -2.54 -9.10
CA LEU A 240 20.77 -1.28 -9.74
C LEU A 240 22.28 -0.98 -9.69
N LEU A 241 23.03 -1.61 -8.78
CA LEU A 241 24.48 -1.38 -8.65
C LEU A 241 25.27 -1.66 -9.94
N PRO A 242 25.02 -2.76 -10.68
CA PRO A 242 25.69 -3.01 -11.96
C PRO A 242 25.39 -1.93 -13.01
N VAL A 243 24.15 -1.43 -13.05
CA VAL A 243 23.76 -0.34 -13.96
C VAL A 243 24.50 0.94 -13.61
N LEU A 244 24.58 1.26 -12.32
CA LEU A 244 25.30 2.43 -11.83
C LEU A 244 26.81 2.33 -12.14
N ALA A 245 27.39 1.14 -11.98
CA ALA A 245 28.78 0.87 -12.32
C ALA A 245 29.05 1.08 -13.82
N VAL A 246 28.15 0.62 -14.70
CA VAL A 246 28.26 0.88 -16.14
C VAL A 246 28.25 2.39 -16.40
N ILE A 247 27.31 3.14 -15.84
CA ILE A 247 27.19 4.59 -16.06
C ILE A 247 28.45 5.35 -15.59
N VAL A 248 28.97 5.00 -14.41
CA VAL A 248 30.09 5.74 -13.79
C VAL A 248 31.44 5.36 -14.37
N LEU A 249 31.63 4.09 -14.75
CA LEU A 249 32.91 3.56 -15.20
C LEU A 249 33.03 3.52 -16.74
N TRP A 250 31.98 3.90 -17.49
CA TRP A 250 32.03 3.88 -18.95
C TRP A 250 33.05 4.89 -19.49
N PRO A 251 33.98 4.48 -20.38
CA PRO A 251 34.96 5.39 -20.94
C PRO A 251 34.30 6.48 -21.81
N ILE A 252 34.71 7.73 -21.59
CA ILE A 252 34.28 8.85 -22.43
C ILE A 252 34.89 8.68 -23.82
N GLY A 253 34.05 8.56 -24.86
CA GLY A 253 34.46 8.42 -26.25
C GLY A 253 34.22 7.04 -26.88
N GLU A 254 33.73 6.06 -26.10
CA GLU A 254 33.33 4.76 -26.64
C GLU A 254 31.92 4.76 -27.30
N HIS A 255 31.67 3.75 -28.14
CA HIS A 255 30.41 3.62 -28.87
C HIS A 255 29.20 3.48 -27.94
N ILE A 256 28.27 4.43 -28.06
CA ILE A 256 26.99 4.48 -27.34
C ILE A 256 26.20 3.16 -27.47
N GLY A 257 26.30 2.46 -28.60
CA GLY A 257 25.65 1.16 -28.81
C GLY A 257 26.09 0.07 -27.83
N TRP A 258 27.39 0.00 -27.53
CA TRP A 258 27.92 -0.97 -26.57
C TRP A 258 27.53 -0.60 -25.13
N MET A 259 27.48 0.69 -24.81
CA MET A 259 26.99 1.16 -23.51
C MET A 259 25.55 0.72 -23.26
N VAL A 260 24.67 0.92 -24.26
CA VAL A 260 23.26 0.51 -24.17
C VAL A 260 23.15 -1.02 -24.03
N ALA A 261 23.90 -1.79 -24.80
CA ALA A 261 23.89 -3.25 -24.71
C ALA A 261 24.32 -3.76 -23.32
N THR A 262 25.42 -3.22 -22.78
CA THR A 262 25.92 -3.55 -21.44
C THR A 262 24.91 -3.14 -20.36
N MET A 263 24.25 -1.99 -20.51
CA MET A 263 23.22 -1.53 -19.58
C MET A 263 21.99 -2.46 -19.57
N VAL A 264 21.53 -2.89 -20.74
CA VAL A 264 20.43 -3.86 -20.86
C VAL A 264 20.80 -5.20 -20.20
N LEU A 265 22.02 -5.70 -20.46
CA LEU A 265 22.51 -6.94 -19.83
C LEU A 265 22.61 -6.80 -18.30
N ALA A 266 23.10 -5.66 -17.80
CA ALA A 266 23.16 -5.37 -16.37
C ALA A 266 21.76 -5.36 -15.73
N VAL A 267 20.77 -4.74 -16.39
CA VAL A 267 19.37 -4.75 -15.93
C VAL A 267 18.80 -6.17 -15.90
N LEU A 268 19.01 -6.96 -16.96
CA LEU A 268 18.52 -8.33 -17.04
C LEU A 268 19.17 -9.22 -15.97
N ALA A 269 20.48 -9.09 -15.76
CA ALA A 269 21.21 -9.82 -14.72
C ALA A 269 20.73 -9.43 -13.31
N GLY A 270 20.56 -8.13 -13.05
CA GLY A 270 20.04 -7.63 -11.77
C GLY A 270 18.61 -8.08 -11.47
N ALA A 271 17.74 -8.04 -12.48
CA ALA A 271 16.37 -8.54 -12.38
C ALA A 271 16.33 -10.06 -12.15
N GLY A 272 17.14 -10.83 -12.89
CA GLY A 272 17.26 -12.27 -12.74
C GLY A 272 17.77 -12.68 -11.35
N ALA A 273 18.83 -12.02 -10.85
CA ALA A 273 19.36 -12.25 -9.52
C ALA A 273 18.35 -11.92 -8.42
N THR A 274 17.60 -10.82 -8.58
CA THR A 274 16.53 -10.42 -7.66
C THR A 274 15.41 -11.44 -7.64
N ALA A 275 14.94 -11.90 -8.81
CA ALA A 275 13.90 -12.91 -8.93
C ALA A 275 14.34 -14.25 -8.31
N TRP A 276 15.58 -14.67 -8.57
CA TRP A 276 16.16 -15.88 -8.00
C TRP A 276 16.28 -15.81 -6.48
N PHE A 277 16.78 -14.70 -5.93
CA PHE A 277 16.87 -14.48 -4.49
C PHE A 277 15.50 -14.54 -3.82
N MET A 278 14.49 -13.89 -4.42
CA MET A 278 13.12 -13.92 -3.92
C MET A 278 12.53 -15.32 -3.94
N HIS A 279 12.78 -16.07 -5.00
CA HIS A 279 12.33 -17.44 -5.13
C HIS A 279 12.94 -18.35 -4.05
N GLN A 280 14.25 -18.21 -3.78
CA GLN A 280 14.91 -18.96 -2.72
C GLN A 280 14.46 -18.55 -1.32
N ARG A 281 14.20 -17.26 -1.09
CA ARG A 281 13.82 -16.76 0.24
C ARG A 281 12.41 -17.15 0.62
N TYR A 282 11.52 -17.25 -0.37
CA TYR A 282 10.11 -17.53 -0.19
C TYR A 282 9.61 -18.66 -1.11
N PRO A 283 10.14 -19.89 -0.92
CA PRO A 283 9.77 -21.03 -1.74
C PRO A 283 8.30 -21.36 -1.51
N GLY A 284 7.53 -21.37 -2.60
CA GLY A 284 6.11 -21.72 -2.55
C GLY A 284 5.14 -20.56 -2.33
N LEU A 285 5.57 -19.29 -2.36
CA LEU A 285 4.70 -18.10 -2.48
C LEU A 285 4.42 -17.74 -3.94
N GLN A 286 4.04 -18.73 -4.75
CA GLN A 286 3.72 -18.54 -6.16
C GLN A 286 2.39 -19.22 -6.48
N GLY A 287 1.62 -18.59 -7.37
CA GLY A 287 0.35 -19.11 -7.85
C GLY A 287 -0.85 -18.69 -7.00
N VAL A 288 -1.86 -19.55 -6.97
CA VAL A 288 -3.17 -19.28 -6.38
C VAL A 288 -3.34 -20.11 -5.12
N PHE A 289 -3.74 -19.48 -4.02
CA PHE A 289 -4.07 -20.16 -2.78
C PHE A 289 -5.58 -20.21 -2.55
N GLU A 290 -6.06 -21.36 -2.08
CA GLU A 290 -7.38 -21.50 -1.49
C GLU A 290 -7.22 -22.06 -0.09
N PHE A 291 -8.15 -21.75 0.81
CA PHE A 291 -8.04 -22.12 2.21
C PHE A 291 -9.17 -23.04 2.65
N GLU A 292 -8.80 -24.06 3.42
CA GLU A 292 -9.71 -25.01 4.02
C GLU A 292 -9.66 -24.89 5.55
N THR A 293 -10.82 -24.74 6.17
CA THR A 293 -10.96 -24.91 7.62
C THR A 293 -11.05 -26.40 7.91
N ALA A 294 -10.29 -26.89 8.90
CA ALA A 294 -10.34 -28.30 9.26
C ALA A 294 -11.77 -28.69 9.68
N ALA A 295 -12.26 -29.82 9.16
CA ALA A 295 -13.58 -30.37 9.48
C ALA A 295 -13.65 -30.67 10.99
N GLY A 296 -14.28 -29.78 11.75
CA GLY A 296 -14.38 -29.86 13.21
C GLY A 296 -14.32 -28.52 13.94
N ALA A 297 -13.90 -27.44 13.27
CA ALA A 297 -13.85 -26.09 13.87
C ALA A 297 -15.10 -25.22 13.59
N ALA A 298 -16.04 -25.72 12.80
CA ALA A 298 -17.33 -25.08 12.54
C ALA A 298 -18.44 -25.91 13.20
N SER A 299 -18.51 -25.85 14.53
CA SER A 299 -19.66 -26.29 15.31
C SER A 299 -20.02 -25.21 16.32
#